data_AF-A0A1M5N9H7-F1
#
_entry.id   AF-A0A1M5N9H7-F1
#
_cell.length_a   1.000
_cell.length_b   1.000
_cell.length_c   1.000
_cell.angle_alpha   90.00
_cell.angle_beta   90.00
_cell.angle_gamma   90.00
#
_symmetry.space_group_name_H-M   'P 1'
#
loop_
_entity.id
_entity.type
_entity.pdbx_description
1 polymer ?
#
loop_
_entity_poly.entity_id
_entity_poly.type
_entity_poly.pdbx_seq_one_letter_code
_entity_poly.pdbx_strand_id
1 'polypeptide(L)' 'MAIEQITHEVNGVKYLIFEYELNSRTHEKFTRKTEEYNGITQSVKKTSGFWSETTVTVKVLIPEIHAVDFCNSFT' A
#
# COMPACT_ATOMS: atom_id res chain seq x y z
N MET A 1 2.43 5.72 18.55
CA MET A 1 2.39 5.51 17.08
C MET A 1 1.71 6.74 16.50
N ALA A 2 2.44 7.58 15.79
CA ALA A 2 1.88 8.77 15.13
C ALA A 2 1.41 8.34 13.74
N ILE A 3 0.10 8.40 13.50
CA ILE A 3 -0.49 8.17 12.18
C ILE A 3 -0.55 9.56 11.53
N GLU A 4 0.48 9.92 10.76
CA GLU A 4 0.40 11.11 9.91
C GLU A 4 -0.55 10.80 8.74
N GLN A 5 -1.82 11.19 8.88
CA GLN A 5 -2.80 11.14 7.79
C GLN A 5 -2.45 12.24 6.79
N ILE A 6 -1.66 11.90 5.78
CA ILE A 6 -1.44 12.78 4.63
C ILE A 6 -2.54 12.45 3.60
N THR A 7 -3.72 13.03 3.78
CA THR A 7 -4.79 13.01 2.77
C THR A 7 -4.36 13.85 1.57
N HIS A 8 -4.25 13.22 0.39
CA HIS A 8 -4.00 13.92 -0.86
C HIS A 8 -5.26 13.96 -1.70
N GLU A 9 -5.68 15.15 -2.12
CA GLU A 9 -6.78 15.31 -3.05
C GLU A 9 -6.23 15.38 -4.48
N VAL A 10 -6.67 14.46 -5.34
CA VAL A 10 -6.33 14.44 -6.77
C VAL A 10 -7.65 14.39 -7.53
N ASN A 11 -7.92 15.40 -8.35
CA ASN A 11 -9.15 15.53 -9.15
C ASN A 11 -10.45 15.43 -8.32
N GLY A 12 -10.46 15.97 -7.10
CA GLY A 12 -11.63 15.92 -6.20
C GLY A 12 -11.83 14.59 -5.47
N VAL A 13 -10.93 13.62 -5.66
CA VAL A 13 -10.93 12.36 -4.92
C VAL A 13 -9.87 12.41 -3.83
N LYS A 14 -10.28 12.16 -2.59
CA LYS A 14 -9.37 12.04 -1.45
C LYS A 14 -8.74 10.66 -1.43
N TYR A 15 -7.42 10.62 -1.33
CA TYR A 15 -6.64 9.39 -1.17
C TYR A 15 -6.00 9.34 0.20
N LEU A 16 -5.98 8.14 0.77
CA LEU A 16 -5.24 7.79 1.96
C LEU A 16 -3.95 7.06 1.57
N ILE A 17 -2.84 7.45 2.19
CA ILE A 17 -1.56 6.76 2.03
C ILE A 17 -1.51 5.58 2.98
N PHE A 18 -1.15 4.41 2.44
CA PHE A 18 -0.82 3.23 3.21
C PHE A 18 0.60 2.76 2.88
N GLU A 19 1.30 2.26 3.89
CA GLU A 19 2.63 1.69 3.76
C GLU A 19 2.64 0.30 4.40
N TYR A 20 2.98 -0.72 3.61
CA TYR A 20 2.98 -2.12 4.03
C TYR A 20 4.35 -2.74 3.82
N GLU A 21 4.82 -3.51 4.80
CA GLU A 21 5.98 -4.38 4.65
C GLU A 21 5.51 -5.81 4.34
N LEU A 22 5.93 -6.32 3.20
CA LEU A 22 5.50 -7.60 2.65
C LEU A 22 6.73 -8.45 2.34
N ASN A 23 6.56 -9.77 2.24
CA ASN A 23 7.60 -10.59 1.64
C ASN A 23 7.56 -10.48 0.10
N SER A 24 8.65 -10.82 -0.56
CA SER A 24 8.72 -10.73 -2.03
C SER A 24 7.70 -11.61 -2.77
N ARG A 25 7.09 -12.62 -2.15
CA ARG A 25 6.10 -13.49 -2.82
C ARG A 25 4.68 -12.91 -2.78
N THR A 26 4.38 -12.10 -1.76
CA THR A 26 3.03 -11.53 -1.57
C THR A 26 2.88 -10.14 -2.19
N HIS A 27 3.99 -9.46 -2.51
CA HIS A 27 3.94 -8.09 -3.04
C HIS A 27 3.16 -7.96 -4.36
N GLU A 28 3.28 -8.92 -5.29
CA GLU A 28 2.55 -8.87 -6.58
C GLU A 28 1.04 -8.97 -6.38
N LYS A 29 0.60 -9.86 -5.47
CA LYS A 29 -0.82 -9.99 -5.12
C LYS A 29 -1.35 -8.72 -4.46
N PHE A 30 -0.53 -8.08 -3.62
CA PHE A 30 -0.87 -6.83 -2.97
C PHE A 30 -1.01 -5.67 -3.96
N THR A 31 -0.09 -5.54 -4.92
CA THR A 31 -0.17 -4.53 -5.98
C THR A 31 -1.40 -4.74 -6.85
N ARG A 32 -1.70 -5.97 -7.27
CA ARG A 32 -2.92 -6.24 -8.06
C ARG A 32 -4.20 -5.87 -7.31
N LYS A 33 -4.25 -6.19 -6.01
CA LYS A 33 -5.39 -5.83 -5.17
C LYS A 33 -5.51 -4.32 -4.97
N THR A 34 -4.39 -3.61 -4.88
CA THR A 34 -4.38 -2.14 -4.87
C THR A 34 -5.06 -1.58 -6.12
N GLU A 35 -4.78 -2.14 -7.30
CA GLU A 35 -5.44 -1.74 -8.56
C GLU A 35 -6.94 -2.06 -8.57
N GLU A 36 -7.37 -3.20 -8.00
CA GLU A 36 -8.79 -3.58 -7.88
C GLU A 36 -9.62 -2.54 -7.09
N TYR A 37 -9.00 -1.77 -6.19
CA TYR A 37 -9.65 -0.69 -5.41
C TYR A 37 -9.37 0.72 -5.96
N ASN A 38 -8.99 0.85 -7.24
CA ASN A 38 -8.58 2.11 -7.85
C ASN A 38 -7.42 2.80 -7.11
N GLY A 39 -6.57 2.01 -6.47
CA GLY A 39 -5.39 2.47 -5.76
C GLY A 39 -4.21 2.72 -6.70
N ILE A 40 -3.32 3.60 -6.28
CA ILE A 40 -2.10 3.97 -7.01
C ILE A 40 -0.90 3.51 -6.20
N THR A 41 -0.02 2.70 -6.79
CA THR A 41 1.26 2.36 -6.15
C THR A 41 2.23 3.52 -6.33
N GLN A 42 2.62 4.15 -5.23
CA GLN A 42 3.54 5.29 -5.24
C GLN A 42 5.00 4.85 -5.23
N SER A 43 5.34 3.82 -4.44
CA SER A 43 6.70 3.29 -4.40
C SER A 43 6.76 1.82 -3.96
N VAL A 44 7.79 1.13 -4.43
CA VAL A 44 8.13 -0.24 -4.02
C VAL A 44 9.61 -0.25 -3.68
N LYS A 45 9.95 -0.48 -2.41
CA LYS A 45 11.32 -0.57 -1.92
C LYS A 45 11.61 -2.01 -1.51
N LYS A 46 12.58 -2.63 -2.17
CA LYS A 46 13.05 -3.98 -1.83
C LYS A 46 14.26 -3.87 -0.92
N THR A 47 14.21 -4.56 0.21
CA THR A 47 15.31 -4.66 1.16
C THR A 47 15.70 -6.14 1.26
N SER A 48 16.83 -6.49 0.68
CA SER A 48 17.41 -7.84 0.78
C SER A 48 18.64 -7.80 1.69
N GLY A 49 18.62 -8.55 2.79
CA GLY A 49 19.81 -8.77 3.60
C GLY A 49 20.54 -10.03 3.13
N PHE A 50 21.86 -10.04 3.23
CA PHE A 50 22.72 -11.16 2.82
C PHE A 50 22.36 -12.49 3.52
N TRP A 51 21.71 -12.41 4.68
CA TRP A 51 21.27 -13.54 5.51
C TRP A 51 19.77 -13.52 5.82
N SER A 52 19.01 -12.56 5.29
CA SER A 52 17.59 -12.37 5.66
C SER A 52 16.68 -12.48 4.45
N GLU A 53 15.42 -12.85 4.70
CA GLU A 53 14.40 -12.83 3.66
C GLU A 53 14.26 -11.43 3.06
N THR A 54 14.03 -11.38 1.74
CA THR A 54 13.78 -10.12 1.04
C THR A 54 12.43 -9.55 1.46
N THR A 55 12.45 -8.45 2.19
CA THR A 55 11.26 -7.66 2.51
C THR A 55 11.03 -6.61 1.43
N VAL A 56 9.77 -6.30 1.18
CA VAL A 56 9.31 -5.36 0.17
C VAL A 56 8.36 -4.40 0.86
N THR A 57 8.79 -3.16 1.02
CA THR A 57 7.94 -2.07 1.49
C THR A 57 7.20 -1.49 0.29
N VAL A 58 5.87 -1.51 0.32
CA VAL A 58 5.02 -0.94 -0.74
C VAL A 58 4.24 0.23 -0.17
N LYS A 59 4.29 1.36 -0.86
CA LYS A 59 3.52 2.57 -0.54
C LYS A 59 2.43 2.76 -1.58
N VAL A 60 1.19 2.85 -1.12
CA VAL A 60 0.00 2.95 -1.98
C VAL A 60 -0.90 4.09 -1.55
N LEU A 61 -1.60 4.66 -2.51
CA LEU A 61 -2.66 5.64 -2.35
C LEU A 61 -3.98 4.94 -2.64
N ILE A 62 -4.89 4.87 -1.68
CA ILE A 62 -6.22 4.27 -1.89
C ILE A 62 -7.27 5.37 -1.74
N PRO A 63 -8.27 5.46 -2.65
CA PRO A 63 -9.39 6.37 -2.47
C PRO A 63 -10.06 6.15 -1.11
N GLU A 64 -10.37 7.23 -0.40
CA GLU A 64 -10.99 7.17 0.93
C GLU A 64 -12.27 6.32 0.95
N ILE A 65 -13.05 6.38 -0.14
CA ILE A 65 -14.29 5.58 -0.34
C ILE A 65 -14.06 4.06 -0.31
N HIS A 66 -12.83 3.61 -0.62
CA HIS A 66 -12.46 2.20 -0.69
C HIS A 66 -11.47 1.81 0.41
N ALA A 67 -11.01 2.76 1.22
CA ALA A 67 -9.95 2.54 2.20
C ALA A 67 -10.32 1.50 3.27
N VAL A 68 -11.57 1.54 3.75
CA VAL A 68 -12.06 0.59 4.77
C VAL A 68 -12.10 -0.82 4.21
N ASP A 69 -12.69 -1.00 3.02
CA ASP A 69 -12.78 -2.30 2.36
C ASP A 69 -11.39 -2.85 2.01
N PHE A 70 -10.50 -1.98 1.54
CA PHE A 70 -9.11 -2.33 1.27
C PHE A 70 -8.42 -2.87 2.52
N CYS A 71 -8.53 -2.19 3.67
CA CYS A 71 -7.93 -2.64 4.93
C CYS A 71 -8.48 -3.99 5.40
N ASN A 72 -9.81 -4.16 5.36
CA ASN A 72 -10.47 -5.42 5.75
C ASN A 72 -10.07 -6.59 4.86
N SER A 73 -9.65 -6.31 3.63
CA SER A 73 -9.30 -7.35 2.67
C SER A 73 -7.97 -8.07 3.00
N PHE A 74 -7.13 -7.51 3.88
CA PHE A 74 -5.84 -8.10 4.29
C PHE A 74 -5.82 -8.56 5.75
N THR A 75 -6.95 -8.44 6.46
CA THR A 75 -7.14 -8.99 7.81
C THR A 75 -7.59 -10.44 7.71
#